data_AF-A0A7C5GNQ3-F1
#
_entry.id   AF-A0A7C5GNQ3-F1
#
_cell.length_a   1.000
_cell.length_b   1.000
_cell.length_c   1.000
_cell.angle_alpha   90.00
_cell.angle_beta   90.00
_cell.angle_gamma   90.00
#
_symmetry.space_group_name_H-M   'P 1'
#
loop_
_entity.id
_entity.type
_entity.pdbx_description
1 polymer ?
#
loop_
_entity_poly.entity_id
_entity_poly.type
_entity_poly.pdbx_seq_one_letter_code
_entity_poly.pdbx_strand_id
1 'polypeptide(L)'
;MFPMVTENTIGLINEMVYRYTRCHNMWGWIGRRRELEIMESSRKHANKIIEVAENLTNFLRTYFERGKEEASKVYERIFSLEKEADDIKREILSDLSRGLFHPIDREELIRFILTLDDIAANVKFGARNFLLLPEVKPPKELQKLLLNMSKE
;
A
#
# COMPACT_ATOMS: atom_id res chain seq x y z
N MET A 1 -9.61 -25.62 -47.02
CA MET A 1 -8.78 -24.93 -48.03
C MET A 1 -8.80 -23.45 -47.67
N PHE A 2 -7.86 -23.04 -46.82
CA PHE A 2 -7.78 -21.69 -46.24
C PHE A 2 -7.00 -20.78 -47.20
N PRO A 3 -7.60 -19.71 -47.76
CA PRO A 3 -6.83 -18.74 -48.52
C PRO A 3 -6.30 -17.64 -47.60
N MET A 4 -4.97 -17.54 -47.62
CA MET A 4 -4.13 -16.34 -47.50
C MET A 4 -4.68 -15.16 -46.71
N VAL A 5 -4.21 -15.04 -45.47
CA VAL A 5 -4.09 -13.78 -44.75
C VAL A 5 -3.15 -12.88 -45.56
N THR A 6 -3.74 -11.88 -46.21
CA THR A 6 -3.05 -10.94 -47.08
C THR A 6 -2.09 -10.06 -46.27
N GLU A 7 -1.02 -9.59 -46.92
CA GLU A 7 0.05 -8.72 -46.42
C GLU A 7 -0.42 -7.52 -45.57
N ASN A 8 -1.69 -7.12 -45.71
CA ASN A 8 -2.35 -6.09 -44.92
C ASN A 8 -2.44 -6.39 -43.42
N THR A 9 -2.53 -7.66 -43.03
CA THR A 9 -2.68 -8.04 -41.61
C THR A 9 -1.32 -8.00 -40.90
N ILE A 10 -0.26 -8.41 -41.60
CA ILE A 10 1.13 -8.26 -41.12
C ILE A 10 1.53 -6.78 -41.14
N GLY A 11 1.05 -5.99 -42.12
CA GLY A 11 1.21 -4.55 -42.16
C GLY A 11 0.55 -3.83 -40.97
N LEU A 12 -0.69 -4.19 -40.61
CA LEU A 12 -1.39 -3.64 -39.45
C LEU A 12 -0.80 -4.09 -38.11
N ILE A 13 -0.34 -5.34 -38.01
CA ILE A 13 0.39 -5.83 -36.84
C ILE A 13 1.74 -5.12 -36.74
N ASN A 14 2.47 -4.95 -37.85
CA ASN A 14 3.72 -4.19 -37.85
C ASN A 14 3.49 -2.72 -37.58
N GLU A 15 2.38 -2.09 -38.01
CA GLU A 15 2.07 -0.68 -37.72
C GLU A 15 1.60 -0.51 -36.27
N MET A 16 0.82 -1.45 -35.73
CA MET A 16 0.47 -1.51 -34.30
C MET A 16 1.72 -1.73 -33.45
N VAL A 17 2.59 -2.66 -33.83
CA VAL A 17 3.90 -2.88 -33.18
C VAL A 17 4.77 -1.64 -33.38
N TYR A 18 4.81 -0.97 -34.53
CA TYR A 18 5.60 0.25 -34.74
C TYR A 18 5.08 1.42 -33.88
N ARG A 19 3.76 1.54 -33.71
CA ARG A 19 3.11 2.53 -32.83
C ARG A 19 3.32 2.20 -31.35
N TYR A 20 3.39 0.92 -30.98
CA TYR A 20 3.59 0.47 -29.59
C TYR A 20 5.08 0.40 -29.18
N THR A 21 6.00 0.25 -30.14
CA THR A 21 7.46 0.10 -29.91
C THR A 21 8.23 1.42 -30.05
N ARG A 22 7.56 2.55 -30.34
CA ARG A 22 8.21 3.87 -30.46
C ARG A 22 8.04 4.74 -29.20
N CYS A 23 8.61 4.33 -28.09
CA CYS A 23 9.27 5.30 -27.21
C CYS A 23 10.73 5.41 -27.66
N HIS A 24 10.95 5.97 -28.86
CA HIS A 24 12.29 6.26 -29.39
C HIS A 24 12.73 7.69 -29.01
N ASN A 25 12.20 8.19 -27.91
CA ASN A 25 12.38 9.54 -27.40
C ASN A 25 12.84 9.33 -25.97
N MET A 26 13.98 9.89 -25.60
CA MET A 26 14.50 9.91 -24.24
C MET A 26 13.40 10.20 -23.20
N TRP A 27 12.46 11.08 -23.53
CA TRP A 27 11.32 11.46 -22.70
C TRP A 27 10.32 10.35 -22.39
N GLY A 28 10.03 9.44 -23.33
CA GLY A 28 9.14 8.30 -23.07
C GLY A 28 9.81 7.21 -22.23
N TRP A 29 11.11 7.02 -22.44
CA TRP A 29 11.92 6.12 -21.61
C TRP A 29 12.17 6.66 -20.20
N ILE A 30 12.42 7.97 -20.06
CA ILE A 30 12.51 8.67 -18.77
C ILE A 30 11.14 8.61 -18.05
N GLY A 31 10.04 8.86 -18.75
CA GLY A 31 8.68 8.75 -18.22
C GLY A 31 8.40 7.35 -17.65
N ARG A 32 8.65 6.30 -18.44
CA ARG A 32 8.49 4.90 -18.01
C ARG A 32 9.36 4.55 -16.79
N ARG A 33 10.61 5.01 -16.75
CA ARG A 33 11.47 4.78 -15.56
C ARG A 33 10.83 5.44 -14.32
N ARG A 34 10.37 6.68 -14.46
CA ARG A 34 9.79 7.43 -13.35
C ARG A 34 8.50 6.80 -12.84
N GLU A 35 7.68 6.27 -13.75
CA GLU A 35 6.48 5.48 -13.40
C GLU A 35 6.85 4.23 -12.59
N LEU A 36 7.85 3.46 -13.03
CA LEU A 36 8.32 2.28 -12.31
C LEU A 36 8.88 2.61 -10.92
N GLU A 37 9.60 3.73 -10.77
CA GLU A 37 10.09 4.21 -9.47
C GLU A 37 8.93 4.49 -8.51
N ILE A 38 7.89 5.19 -8.98
CA ILE A 38 6.70 5.51 -8.19
C ILE A 38 5.91 4.24 -7.84
N MET A 39 5.78 3.29 -8.77
CA MET A 39 5.15 1.99 -8.51
C MET A 39 5.92 1.21 -7.43
N GLU A 40 7.25 1.21 -7.48
CA GLU A 40 8.07 0.54 -6.48
C GLU A 40 7.96 1.23 -5.11
N SER A 41 7.94 2.56 -5.05
CA SER A 41 7.66 3.30 -3.81
C SER A 41 6.26 2.99 -3.27
N SER A 42 5.26 2.90 -4.16
CA SER A 42 3.87 2.52 -3.79
C SER A 42 3.80 1.11 -3.21
N ARG A 43 4.56 0.16 -3.77
CA ARG A 43 4.70 -1.20 -3.23
C ARG A 43 5.36 -1.19 -1.84
N LYS A 44 6.42 -0.39 -1.65
CA LYS A 44 7.08 -0.22 -0.34
C LYS A 44 6.12 0.35 0.70
N HIS A 45 5.33 1.36 0.33
CA HIS A 45 4.27 1.90 1.18
C HIS A 45 3.28 0.80 1.59
N ALA A 46 2.72 0.08 0.64
CA ALA A 46 1.78 -1.02 0.91
C ALA A 46 2.36 -2.09 1.85
N ASN A 47 3.61 -2.51 1.65
CA ASN A 47 4.28 -3.46 2.55
C ASN A 47 4.41 -2.91 3.97
N LYS A 48 4.71 -1.62 4.13
CA LYS A 48 4.79 -0.99 5.45
C LYS A 48 3.43 -0.97 6.16
N ILE A 49 2.35 -0.71 5.42
CA ILE A 49 0.98 -0.79 5.95
C ILE A 49 0.63 -2.22 6.40
N ILE A 50 1.06 -3.23 5.65
CA ILE A 50 0.92 -4.64 6.06
C ILE A 50 1.67 -4.90 7.37
N GLU A 51 2.93 -4.44 7.50
CA GLU A 51 3.69 -4.56 8.75
C GLU A 51 2.98 -3.87 9.93
N VAL A 52 2.35 -2.70 9.72
CA VAL A 52 1.53 -2.02 10.73
C VAL A 52 0.37 -2.90 11.17
N ALA A 53 -0.39 -3.45 10.22
CA ALA A 53 -1.53 -4.32 10.48
C ALA A 53 -1.14 -5.62 11.21
N GLU A 54 -0.05 -6.27 10.81
CA GLU A 54 0.47 -7.46 11.48
C GLU A 54 0.87 -7.18 12.95
N ASN A 55 1.41 -5.99 13.22
CA ASN A 55 1.75 -5.60 14.59
C ASN A 55 0.52 -5.38 15.48
N LEU A 56 -0.68 -5.15 14.91
CA LEU A 56 -1.92 -5.12 15.69
C LEU A 56 -2.20 -6.48 16.36
N THR A 57 -1.97 -7.60 15.65
CA THR A 57 -2.14 -8.94 16.24
C THR A 57 -1.18 -9.15 17.40
N ASN A 58 0.08 -8.74 17.24
CA ASN A 58 1.08 -8.80 18.30
C ASN A 58 0.68 -7.92 19.50
N PHE A 59 0.15 -6.73 19.23
CA PHE A 59 -0.34 -5.82 20.25
C PHE A 59 -1.50 -6.42 21.04
N LEU A 60 -2.54 -6.92 20.36
CA LEU A 60 -3.71 -7.52 21.01
C LEU A 60 -3.34 -8.74 21.86
N ARG A 61 -2.46 -9.62 21.33
CA ARG A 61 -1.96 -10.77 22.09
C ARG A 61 -1.25 -10.33 23.36
N THR A 62 -0.30 -9.40 23.25
CA THR A 62 0.42 -8.87 24.40
C THR A 62 -0.52 -8.18 25.39
N TYR A 63 -1.50 -7.41 24.91
CA TYR A 63 -2.47 -6.72 25.75
C TYR A 63 -3.30 -7.68 26.59
N PHE A 64 -3.81 -8.76 26.00
CA PHE A 64 -4.64 -9.74 26.72
C PHE A 64 -3.82 -10.64 27.66
N GLU A 65 -2.61 -11.04 27.25
CA GLU A 65 -1.75 -11.97 28.00
C GLU A 65 -0.91 -11.28 29.09
N ARG A 66 -0.25 -10.17 28.74
CA ARG A 66 0.77 -9.50 29.56
C ARG A 66 0.33 -8.14 30.10
N GLY A 67 -0.82 -7.63 29.66
CA GLY A 67 -1.38 -6.37 30.13
C GLY A 67 -0.91 -5.15 29.35
N LYS A 68 -1.39 -3.99 29.80
CA LYS A 68 -1.29 -2.71 29.10
C LYS A 68 0.14 -2.18 28.99
N GLU A 69 0.96 -2.36 30.02
CA GLU A 69 2.33 -1.85 30.07
C GLU A 69 3.22 -2.50 29.00
N GLU A 70 3.16 -3.82 28.85
CA GLU A 70 3.88 -4.53 27.80
C GLU A 70 3.30 -4.24 26.41
N ALA A 71 1.97 -4.09 26.30
CA ALA A 71 1.33 -3.73 25.04
C ALA A 71 1.74 -2.33 24.58
N SER A 72 1.98 -1.39 25.50
CA SER A 72 2.47 -0.05 25.17
C SER A 72 3.82 -0.09 24.44
N LYS A 73 4.70 -1.04 24.76
CA LYS A 73 5.98 -1.21 24.04
C LYS A 73 5.76 -1.67 22.60
N VAL A 74 4.76 -2.52 22.37
CA VAL A 74 4.38 -2.95 21.00
C VAL A 74 3.72 -1.80 20.24
N TYR A 75 2.94 -0.96 20.94
CA TYR A 75 2.34 0.23 20.34
C TYR A 75 3.38 1.22 19.82
N GLU A 76 4.51 1.42 20.51
CA GLU A 76 5.62 2.24 20.00
C GLU A 76 6.15 1.71 18.65
N ARG A 77 6.14 0.39 18.44
CA ARG A 77 6.49 -0.20 17.14
C ARG A 77 5.45 0.12 16.07
N ILE A 78 4.16 0.01 16.38
CA ILE A 78 3.07 0.42 15.47
C ILE A 78 3.22 1.89 15.08
N PHE A 79 3.49 2.76 16.07
CA PHE A 79 3.69 4.19 15.85
C PHE A 79 4.88 4.47 14.94
N SER A 80 6.03 3.81 15.16
CA SER A 80 7.22 3.94 14.31
C SER A 80 6.95 3.50 12.88
N LEU A 81 6.29 2.36 12.69
CA LEU A 81 5.99 1.81 11.36
C LEU A 81 5.01 2.70 10.59
N GLU A 82 3.99 3.23 11.25
CA GLU A 82 3.06 4.19 10.62
C GLU A 82 3.75 5.49 10.23
N LYS A 83 4.70 5.97 11.05
CA LYS A 83 5.52 7.13 10.69
C LYS A 83 6.40 6.85 9.47
N GLU A 84 7.05 5.69 9.40
CA GLU A 84 7.81 5.25 8.22
C GLU A 84 6.90 5.18 6.98
N ALA A 85 5.66 4.71 7.11
CA ALA A 85 4.70 4.69 6.00
C ALA A 85 4.32 6.11 5.55
N ASP A 86 4.02 7.02 6.49
CA ASP A 86 3.67 8.41 6.19
C ASP A 86 4.82 9.14 5.47
N ASP A 87 6.07 8.88 5.85
CA ASP A 87 7.24 9.42 5.16
C ASP A 87 7.31 8.95 3.69
N ILE A 88 7.12 7.64 3.43
CA ILE A 88 7.06 7.09 2.06
C ILE A 88 5.89 7.69 1.27
N LYS A 89 4.71 7.84 1.90
CA LYS A 89 3.54 8.47 1.27
C LYS A 89 3.86 9.89 0.80
N ARG A 90 4.50 10.71 1.64
CA ARG A 90 4.89 12.08 1.30
C ARG A 90 5.84 12.12 0.11
N GLU A 91 6.80 11.19 0.05
CA GLU A 91 7.72 11.05 -1.09
C GLU A 91 6.95 10.71 -2.38
N ILE A 92 6.03 9.74 -2.34
CA ILE A 92 5.20 9.36 -3.50
C ILE A 92 4.36 10.55 -3.99
N LEU A 93 3.68 11.26 -3.09
CA LEU A 93 2.84 12.39 -3.45
C LEU A 93 3.66 13.56 -4.02
N SER A 94 4.84 13.82 -3.45
CA SER A 94 5.80 14.79 -3.98
C SER A 94 6.24 14.38 -5.40
N ASP A 95 6.54 13.11 -5.62
CA ASP A 95 7.00 12.61 -6.91
C ASP A 95 5.90 12.65 -7.98
N LEU A 96 4.66 12.35 -7.61
CA LEU A 96 3.48 12.48 -8.47
C LEU A 96 3.18 13.93 -8.84
N SER A 97 3.49 14.89 -7.95
CA SER A 97 3.32 16.31 -8.24
C SER A 97 4.29 16.85 -9.30
N ARG A 98 5.44 16.18 -9.50
CA ARG A 98 6.53 16.59 -10.40
C ARG A 98 6.51 15.90 -11.77
N GLY A 99 5.62 14.92 -11.98
CA GLY A 99 5.71 13.96 -13.09
C GLY A 99 4.79 14.21 -14.30
N LEU A 100 5.10 13.47 -15.36
CA LEU A 100 4.36 13.35 -16.64
C LEU A 100 3.34 12.20 -16.63
N PHE A 101 2.70 11.91 -15.49
CA PHE A 101 1.58 10.96 -15.47
C PHE A 101 0.39 11.52 -16.23
N HIS A 102 -0.30 10.67 -16.99
CA HIS A 102 -1.64 10.99 -17.49
C HIS A 102 -2.54 11.33 -16.28
N PRO A 103 -3.36 12.40 -16.34
CA PRO A 103 -4.11 12.87 -15.18
C PRO A 103 -4.99 11.80 -14.50
N ILE A 104 -5.56 10.87 -15.28
CA ILE A 104 -6.40 9.77 -14.78
C ILE A 104 -5.57 8.80 -13.91
N ASP A 105 -4.46 8.28 -14.44
CA ASP A 105 -3.60 7.31 -13.73
C ASP A 105 -3.02 7.91 -12.44
N ARG A 106 -2.75 9.23 -12.44
CA ARG A 106 -2.32 9.97 -11.26
C ARG A 106 -3.38 9.98 -10.17
N GLU A 107 -4.63 10.31 -10.52
CA GLU A 107 -5.74 10.39 -9.57
C GLU A 107 -6.03 9.03 -8.94
N GLU A 108 -6.02 7.97 -9.75
CA GLU A 108 -6.20 6.60 -9.27
C GLU A 108 -5.11 6.19 -8.28
N LEU A 109 -3.85 6.48 -8.60
CA LEU A 109 -2.75 6.15 -7.69
C LEU A 109 -2.80 6.95 -6.40
N ILE A 110 -3.12 8.25 -6.46
CA ILE A 110 -3.30 9.07 -5.25
C ILE A 110 -4.40 8.48 -4.38
N ARG A 111 -5.57 8.15 -4.95
CA ARG A 111 -6.66 7.51 -4.21
C ARG A 111 -6.23 6.20 -3.56
N PHE A 112 -5.49 5.36 -4.29
CA PHE A 112 -4.96 4.11 -3.77
C PHE A 112 -4.04 4.33 -2.56
N ILE A 113 -3.07 5.24 -2.68
CA ILE A 113 -2.12 5.54 -1.60
C ILE A 113 -2.83 6.07 -0.35
N LEU A 114 -3.77 7.00 -0.51
CA LEU A 114 -4.53 7.55 0.61
C LEU A 114 -5.41 6.49 1.30
N THR A 115 -6.04 5.61 0.51
CA THR A 115 -6.85 4.51 1.05
C THR A 115 -5.99 3.54 1.88
N LEU A 116 -4.76 3.25 1.45
CA LEU A 116 -3.84 2.43 2.22
C LEU A 116 -3.40 3.11 3.53
N ASP A 117 -3.16 4.42 3.49
CA ASP A 117 -2.78 5.21 4.67
C ASP A 117 -3.88 5.21 5.74
N ASP A 118 -5.14 5.31 5.33
CA ASP A 118 -6.29 5.21 6.23
C ASP A 118 -6.31 3.89 7.01
N ILE A 119 -5.85 2.78 6.41
CA ILE A 119 -5.74 1.49 7.10
C ILE A 119 -4.75 1.57 8.26
N ALA A 120 -3.54 2.09 8.03
CA ALA A 120 -2.54 2.23 9.10
C ALA A 120 -3.00 3.20 10.18
N ALA A 121 -3.63 4.32 9.81
CA ALA A 121 -4.21 5.25 10.76
C ALA A 121 -5.25 4.55 11.65
N ASN A 122 -6.17 3.79 11.06
CA ASN A 122 -7.19 3.04 11.81
C ASN A 122 -6.58 2.00 12.76
N VAL A 123 -5.55 1.28 12.33
CA VAL A 123 -4.81 0.33 13.19
C VAL A 123 -4.19 1.04 14.40
N LYS A 124 -3.48 2.15 14.15
CA LYS A 124 -2.85 2.97 15.19
C LYS A 124 -3.87 3.54 16.17
N PHE A 125 -5.01 4.05 15.67
CA PHE A 125 -6.09 4.54 16.52
C PHE A 125 -6.72 3.43 17.35
N GLY A 126 -6.99 2.26 16.74
CA GLY A 126 -7.51 1.09 17.43
C GLY A 126 -6.61 0.66 18.59
N ALA A 127 -5.31 0.46 18.33
CA ALA A 127 -4.33 0.09 19.35
C ALA A 127 -4.24 1.15 20.47
N ARG A 128 -4.22 2.44 20.12
CA ARG A 128 -4.23 3.54 21.10
C ARG A 128 -5.47 3.49 21.98
N ASN A 129 -6.65 3.23 21.41
CA ASN A 129 -7.89 3.16 22.17
C ASN A 129 -7.87 2.05 23.22
N PHE A 130 -7.29 0.88 22.91
CA PHE A 130 -7.09 -0.17 23.92
C PHE A 130 -6.21 0.31 25.09
N LEU A 131 -5.16 1.08 24.82
CA LEU A 131 -4.33 1.66 25.88
C LEU A 131 -5.08 2.72 26.72
N LEU A 132 -6.17 3.30 26.25
CA LEU A 132 -6.97 4.26 27.02
C LEU A 132 -8.03 3.59 27.89
N LEU A 133 -8.36 2.33 27.63
CA LEU A 133 -9.35 1.61 28.43
C LEU A 133 -8.85 1.39 29.86
N PRO A 134 -9.77 1.35 30.85
CA PRO A 134 -9.45 0.86 32.19
C PRO A 134 -8.99 -0.61 32.11
N GLU A 135 -8.22 -1.05 33.10
CA GLU A 135 -7.66 -2.42 33.16
C GLU A 135 -8.72 -3.49 33.51
N VAL A 136 -9.80 -3.52 32.73
CA VAL A 136 -10.84 -4.53 32.79
C VAL A 136 -10.67 -5.42 31.58
N LYS A 137 -10.33 -6.69 31.82
CA LYS A 137 -10.22 -7.66 30.72
C LYS A 137 -11.62 -7.97 30.18
N PRO A 138 -11.85 -7.87 28.86
CA PRO A 138 -13.12 -8.29 28.27
C PRO A 138 -13.34 -9.80 28.47
N PRO A 139 -14.58 -10.31 28.33
CA PRO A 139 -14.84 -11.75 28.35
C PRO A 139 -13.94 -12.54 27.39
N LYS A 140 -13.58 -13.78 27.73
CA LYS A 140 -12.62 -14.59 26.96
C LYS A 140 -13.08 -14.84 25.52
N GLU A 141 -14.39 -14.92 25.32
CA GLU A 141 -15.04 -15.08 24.01
C GLU A 141 -14.74 -13.87 23.12
N LEU A 142 -14.84 -12.66 23.67
CA LEU A 142 -14.54 -11.42 22.96
C LEU A 142 -13.05 -11.28 22.66
N GLN A 143 -12.17 -11.68 23.60
CA GLN A 143 -10.73 -11.69 23.35
C GLN A 143 -10.35 -12.60 22.18
N LYS A 144 -10.92 -13.82 22.13
CA LYS A 144 -10.70 -14.76 21.03
C LYS A 144 -11.21 -14.23 19.70
N LEU A 145 -12.41 -13.62 19.70
CA LEU A 145 -12.97 -13.01 18.49
C LEU A 145 -12.05 -11.94 17.93
N LEU A 146 -11.60 -10.99 18.77
CA LEU A 146 -10.71 -9.90 18.35
C LEU A 146 -9.36 -10.42 17.83
N LEU A 147 -8.80 -11.46 18.45
CA LEU A 147 -7.55 -12.08 18.00
C LEU A 147 -7.69 -12.89 16.69
N ASN A 148 -8.88 -13.39 16.38
CA ASN A 148 -9.13 -14.06 15.10
C ASN A 148 -9.31 -13.02 13.99
N MET A 149 -10.09 -11.97 14.25
CA MET A 149 -10.30 -10.86 13.32
C MET A 149 -9.00 -10.14 12.96
N SER A 150 -8.01 -10.10 13.85
CA SER A 150 -6.74 -9.42 13.55
C SER A 150 -5.78 -10.25 12.68
N LYS A 151 -6.03 -11.55 12.51
CA LYS A 151 -5.18 -12.48 11.73
C LYS A 151 -5.66 -12.68 10.29
N GLU A 152 -6.92 -12.38 10.04
CA GLU A 152 -7.58 -12.48 8.73
C GLU A 152 -7.37 -11.17 7.94
#